data_AF-A0A389MVW4-F1
#
_entry.id   AF-A0A389MVW4-F1
#
_cell.length_a   1.000
_cell.length_b   1.000
_cell.length_c   1.000
_cell.angle_alpha   90.00
_cell.angle_beta   90.00
_cell.angle_gamma   90.00
#
_symmetry.space_group_name_H-M   'P 1'
#
loop_
_entity.id
_entity.type
_entity.pdbx_description
1 polymer ?
#
loop_
_entity_poly.entity_id
_entity_poly.type
_entity_poly.pdbx_seq_one_letter_code
_entity_poly.pdbx_strand_id
1 'polypeptide(L)'
;MTLIRCPDCGRDVSDAARACPACGRPLRAAIGTAAYDPFAAFEYRSPRTLFGLPLVHVVYGPAALGGLRPARGIVAIGNVAVGVVALGGVAVGVVAFGGLALGLVCFAGLALALGLGLGGIATGYWALGGIAVGVHVLGGLGIALAGGPEIVRQALGR
;
A
#
# COMPACT_ATOMS: atom_id res chain seq x y z
N MET A 1 13.45 -33.97 -3.72
CA MET A 1 13.70 -33.04 -2.61
C MET A 1 15.17 -32.72 -2.60
N THR A 2 15.60 -31.85 -3.52
CA THR A 2 16.94 -31.30 -3.48
C THR A 2 16.93 -30.04 -2.61
N LEU A 3 18.01 -29.83 -1.86
CA LEU A 3 18.24 -28.58 -1.17
C LEU A 3 18.84 -27.61 -2.19
N ILE A 4 18.15 -26.51 -2.43
CA ILE A 4 18.69 -25.37 -3.18
C ILE A 4 19.15 -24.31 -2.19
N ARG A 5 20.27 -23.65 -2.48
CA ARG A 5 20.69 -22.49 -1.69
C ARG A 5 19.82 -21.30 -2.02
N CYS A 6 19.22 -20.70 -1.00
CA CYS A 6 18.51 -19.45 -1.14
C CYS A 6 19.50 -18.36 -1.61
N PRO A 7 19.26 -17.67 -2.74
CA PRO A 7 20.23 -16.70 -3.24
C PRO A 7 20.30 -15.39 -2.43
N ASP A 8 19.34 -15.14 -1.53
CA ASP A 8 19.38 -13.98 -0.63
C ASP A 8 20.13 -14.27 0.67
N CYS A 9 19.84 -15.39 1.32
CA CYS A 9 20.36 -15.68 2.66
C CYS A 9 21.38 -16.82 2.69
N GLY A 10 21.65 -17.47 1.56
CA GLY A 10 22.59 -18.58 1.44
C GLY A 10 22.16 -19.87 2.16
N ARG A 11 20.99 -19.88 2.82
CA ARG A 11 20.49 -21.04 3.57
C ARG A 11 19.99 -22.12 2.63
N ASP A 12 20.24 -23.37 3.00
CA ASP A 12 19.70 -24.51 2.29
C ASP A 12 18.19 -24.62 2.53
N VAL A 13 17.41 -24.62 1.45
CA VAL A 13 15.96 -24.71 1.48
C VAL A 13 15.52 -25.76 0.46
N SER A 14 14.50 -26.56 0.79
CA SER A 14 13.94 -27.50 -0.17
C SER A 14 13.42 -26.80 -1.43
N ASP A 15 13.71 -27.39 -2.58
CA ASP A 15 13.09 -27.13 -3.90
C ASP A 15 11.55 -27.08 -3.87
N ALA A 16 10.92 -27.78 -2.92
CA ALA A 16 9.47 -27.77 -2.71
C ALA A 16 8.94 -26.60 -1.84
N ALA A 17 9.82 -25.85 -1.17
CA ALA A 17 9.41 -24.80 -0.23
C ALA A 17 8.81 -23.59 -0.97
N ARG A 18 7.61 -23.17 -0.58
CA ARG A 18 6.94 -21.99 -1.18
C ARG A 18 7.72 -20.70 -0.92
N ALA A 19 8.33 -20.58 0.25
CA ALA A 19 9.21 -19.50 0.64
C ALA A 19 10.37 -20.02 1.49
N CYS A 20 11.49 -19.32 1.47
CA CYS A 20 12.61 -19.54 2.36
C CYS A 20 12.15 -19.29 3.81
N PRO A 21 12.22 -20.28 4.71
CA PRO A 21 11.79 -20.09 6.10
C PRO A 21 12.67 -19.10 6.88
N ALA A 22 13.89 -18.82 6.38
CA ALA A 22 14.82 -17.91 7.05
C ALA A 22 14.66 -16.45 6.61
N CYS A 23 14.59 -16.17 5.30
CA CYS A 23 14.48 -14.80 4.80
C CYS A 23 13.12 -14.44 4.20
N GLY A 24 12.22 -15.41 4.04
CA GLY A 24 10.89 -15.20 3.45
C GLY A 24 10.87 -15.15 1.92
N ARG A 25 12.02 -15.27 1.24
CA ARG A 25 12.09 -15.25 -0.24
C ARG A 25 11.18 -16.34 -0.83
N PRO A 26 10.23 -16.04 -1.72
CA PRO A 26 9.44 -17.05 -2.41
C PRO A 26 10.37 -17.83 -3.34
N LEU A 27 10.49 -19.14 -3.10
CA LEU A 27 11.32 -20.03 -3.91
C LEU A 27 10.47 -20.74 -4.98
N ARG A 28 9.14 -20.76 -4.82
CA ARG A 28 8.22 -21.53 -5.68
C ARG A 28 7.17 -20.70 -6.43
N ALA A 29 7.38 -19.39 -6.58
CA ALA A 29 6.63 -18.61 -7.57
C ALA A 29 7.04 -18.94 -9.03
N ALA A 30 8.05 -19.80 -9.22
CA ALA A 30 8.56 -20.22 -10.53
C ALA A 30 8.12 -21.64 -10.96
N ILE A 31 7.08 -22.24 -10.36
CA ILE A 31 6.55 -23.54 -10.81
C ILE A 31 5.02 -23.48 -10.96
N GLY A 32 4.58 -22.62 -11.87
CA GLY A 32 3.49 -22.93 -12.79
C GLY A 32 4.10 -22.90 -14.19
N THR A 33 4.30 -24.07 -14.79
CA THR A 33 4.58 -24.32 -16.21
C THR A 33 5.06 -23.14 -17.09
N ALA A 34 6.34 -23.16 -17.47
CA ALA A 34 6.85 -22.73 -18.78
C ALA A 34 6.13 -21.55 -19.48
N ALA A 35 6.34 -20.32 -19.01
CA ALA A 35 6.26 -19.12 -19.83
C ALA A 35 7.07 -18.02 -19.13
N TYR A 36 7.78 -17.17 -19.88
CA TYR A 36 8.23 -15.87 -19.39
C TYR A 36 6.96 -15.09 -19.04
N ASP A 37 6.52 -15.19 -17.79
CA ASP A 37 5.34 -14.49 -17.31
C ASP A 37 5.84 -13.21 -16.63
N PRO A 38 5.81 -12.05 -17.32
CA PRO A 38 6.26 -10.76 -16.74
C PRO A 38 5.43 -10.34 -15.52
N PHE A 39 4.39 -11.11 -15.17
CA PHE A 39 3.55 -10.95 -13.99
C PHE A 39 3.79 -12.02 -12.91
N ALA A 40 4.93 -12.72 -12.91
CA ALA A 40 5.24 -13.67 -11.84
C ALA A 40 5.19 -13.00 -10.45
N ALA A 41 4.50 -13.63 -9.49
CA ALA A 41 4.33 -13.09 -8.15
C ALA A 41 5.68 -13.07 -7.39
N PHE A 42 6.12 -11.89 -6.99
CA PHE A 42 7.37 -11.65 -6.26
C PHE A 42 7.06 -11.04 -4.89
N GLU A 43 7.52 -11.70 -3.83
CA GLU A 43 7.39 -11.24 -2.44
C GLU A 43 8.79 -11.03 -1.87
N TYR A 44 9.13 -9.80 -1.52
CA TYR A 44 10.41 -9.45 -0.93
C TYR A 44 10.20 -8.91 0.48
N ARG A 45 10.95 -9.48 1.43
CA ARG A 45 10.95 -9.06 2.82
C ARG A 45 12.38 -8.75 3.25
N SER A 46 12.60 -7.55 3.78
CA SER A 46 13.92 -7.16 4.27
C SER A 46 14.33 -7.98 5.52
N PRO A 47 15.61 -8.38 5.66
CA PRO A 47 16.09 -9.12 6.83
C PRO A 47 16.16 -8.24 8.09
N ARG A 48 16.23 -6.92 7.92
CA ARG A 48 16.17 -5.99 9.05
C ARG A 48 14.72 -5.84 9.49
N THR A 49 14.45 -6.21 10.74
CA THR A 49 13.17 -5.99 11.41
C THR A 49 13.36 -4.90 12.46
N LEU A 50 12.44 -3.96 12.54
CA LEU A 50 12.40 -2.92 13.57
C LEU A 50 11.04 -3.08 14.27
N PHE A 51 11.03 -3.17 15.61
CA PHE A 51 9.81 -3.40 16.40
C PHE A 51 9.03 -4.69 16.03
N GLY A 52 9.71 -5.73 15.54
CA GLY A 52 9.07 -6.99 15.13
C GLY A 52 8.37 -6.94 13.77
N LEU A 53 8.47 -5.82 13.05
CA LEU A 53 7.96 -5.63 11.69
C LEU A 53 9.14 -5.55 10.71
N PRO A 54 9.04 -6.12 9.50
CA PRO A 54 10.07 -5.95 8.47
C PRO A 54 10.13 -4.48 8.04
N LEU A 55 11.34 -3.95 7.85
CA LEU A 55 11.55 -2.58 7.37
C LEU A 55 10.90 -2.36 6.01
N VAL A 56 11.10 -3.29 5.08
CA VAL A 56 10.53 -3.23 3.73
C VAL A 56 9.86 -4.55 3.42
N HIS A 57 8.61 -4.48 2.97
CA HIS A 57 7.86 -5.62 2.49
C HIS A 57 7.18 -5.25 1.16
N VAL A 58 7.66 -5.87 0.08
CA VAL A 58 7.15 -5.67 -1.28
C VAL A 58 6.46 -6.95 -1.72
N VAL A 59 5.18 -6.86 -2.06
CA VAL A 59 4.40 -7.94 -2.66
C VAL A 59 3.96 -7.46 -4.03
N TYR A 60 4.59 -7.98 -5.07
CA TYR A 60 4.25 -7.73 -6.45
C TYR A 60 3.60 -8.98 -7.04
N GLY A 61 2.47 -8.83 -7.71
CA GLY A 61 1.82 -9.96 -8.37
C GLY A 61 0.39 -9.64 -8.78
N PRO A 62 -0.11 -10.27 -9.85
CA PRO A 62 -1.47 -10.10 -10.30
C PRO A 62 -2.42 -10.57 -9.20
N ALA A 63 -3.31 -9.67 -8.77
CA ALA A 63 -4.35 -9.97 -7.79
C ALA A 63 -5.21 -11.18 -8.22
N ALA A 64 -5.36 -11.37 -9.54
CA ALA A 64 -6.11 -12.46 -10.16
C ALA A 64 -5.48 -13.85 -9.99
N LEU A 65 -4.16 -13.96 -9.86
CA LEU A 65 -3.46 -15.26 -9.82
C LEU A 65 -2.96 -15.64 -8.42
N GLY A 66 -2.68 -14.66 -7.56
CA GLY A 66 -2.00 -14.87 -6.26
C GLY A 66 -2.82 -14.55 -5.00
N GLY A 67 -4.04 -14.02 -5.16
CA GLY A 67 -4.92 -13.57 -4.07
C GLY A 67 -4.55 -12.19 -3.49
N LEU A 68 -5.42 -11.65 -2.63
CA LEU A 68 -5.19 -10.41 -1.88
C LEU A 68 -4.23 -10.67 -0.71
N ARG A 69 -2.93 -10.71 -0.99
CA ARG A 69 -1.89 -10.84 0.04
C ARG A 69 -1.54 -9.46 0.61
N PRO A 70 -1.78 -9.20 1.91
CA PRO A 70 -1.43 -7.92 2.50
C PRO A 70 0.08 -7.84 2.76
N ALA A 71 0.74 -6.87 2.12
CA ALA A 71 2.10 -6.46 2.46
C ALA A 71 2.07 -5.74 3.82
N ARG A 72 2.90 -6.17 4.77
CA ARG A 72 3.00 -5.61 6.12
C ARG A 72 4.44 -5.24 6.45
N GLY A 73 4.70 -3.99 6.82
CA GLY A 73 6.04 -3.51 7.20
C GLY A 73 6.07 -2.02 7.52
N ILE A 74 7.26 -1.46 7.74
CA ILE A 74 7.40 0.01 7.83
C ILE A 74 7.13 0.62 6.45
N VAL A 75 7.77 0.07 5.41
CA VAL A 75 7.50 0.38 4.01
C VAL A 75 6.82 -0.84 3.38
N ALA A 76 5.54 -0.69 3.02
CA ALA A 76 4.73 -1.73 2.41
C ALA A 76 4.35 -1.35 0.97
N ILE A 77 4.67 -2.23 0.01
CA ILE A 77 4.34 -2.03 -1.41
C ILE A 77 3.54 -3.25 -1.89
N GLY A 78 2.35 -3.05 -2.46
CA GLY A 78 1.56 -4.14 -3.06
C GLY A 78 0.08 -3.79 -3.26
N ASN A 79 -0.73 -4.73 -3.75
CA ASN A 79 -2.17 -4.46 -3.97
C ASN A 79 -2.90 -4.09 -2.68
N VAL A 80 -2.53 -4.74 -1.56
CA VAL A 80 -2.95 -4.39 -0.20
C VAL A 80 -1.70 -4.12 0.62
N ALA A 81 -1.50 -2.89 1.07
CA ALA A 81 -0.31 -2.46 1.81
C ALA A 81 -0.71 -1.90 3.17
N VAL A 82 -0.09 -2.40 4.25
CA VAL A 82 -0.33 -1.98 5.62
C VAL A 82 1.01 -1.64 6.28
N GLY A 83 1.21 -0.39 6.66
CA GLY A 83 2.50 0.03 7.20
C GLY A 83 2.57 1.47 7.67
N VAL A 84 3.78 1.97 7.92
CA VAL A 84 3.98 3.41 8.17
C VAL A 84 3.87 4.16 6.84
N VAL A 85 4.55 3.65 5.81
CA VAL A 85 4.47 4.09 4.42
C VAL A 85 3.87 2.95 3.61
N ALA A 86 2.67 3.15 3.08
CA ALA A 86 1.93 2.15 2.30
C ALA A 86 1.72 2.63 0.86
N LEU A 87 2.09 1.81 -0.12
CA LEU A 87 1.97 2.06 -1.55
C LEU A 87 1.18 0.91 -2.19
N GLY A 88 -0.02 1.19 -2.70
CA GLY A 88 -0.86 0.11 -3.20
C GLY A 88 -2.21 0.48 -3.78
N GLY A 89 -2.98 -0.51 -4.20
CA GLY A 89 -4.39 -0.30 -4.56
C GLY A 89 -5.21 0.07 -3.32
N VAL A 90 -5.04 -0.71 -2.25
CA VAL A 90 -5.57 -0.47 -0.91
C VAL A 90 -4.39 -0.26 0.04
N ALA A 91 -4.26 0.93 0.60
CA ALA A 91 -3.15 1.33 1.46
C ALA A 91 -3.65 1.78 2.84
N VAL A 92 -3.10 1.21 3.91
CA VAL A 92 -3.43 1.59 5.29
C VAL A 92 -2.13 1.96 6.01
N GLY A 93 -2.02 3.20 6.50
CA GLY A 93 -0.81 3.61 7.18
C GLY A 93 -0.78 5.04 7.68
N VAL A 94 0.38 5.50 8.15
CA VAL A 94 0.55 6.92 8.50
C VAL A 94 0.57 7.75 7.23
N VAL A 95 1.36 7.30 6.24
CA VAL A 95 1.44 7.87 4.90
C VAL A 95 1.01 6.79 3.91
N ALA A 96 -0.11 7.01 3.23
CA ALA A 96 -0.70 6.05 2.32
C ALA A 96 -0.84 6.63 0.90
N PHE A 97 -0.39 5.88 -0.10
CA PHE A 97 -0.45 6.21 -1.51
C PHE A 97 -1.21 5.11 -2.24
N GLY A 98 -2.31 5.44 -2.93
CA GLY A 98 -3.08 4.41 -3.61
C GLY A 98 -4.39 4.79 -4.27
N GLY A 99 -5.22 3.78 -4.56
CA GLY A 99 -6.60 3.99 -5.00
C GLY A 99 -7.53 4.26 -3.83
N LEU A 100 -7.46 3.39 -2.82
CA LEU A 100 -8.14 3.47 -1.53
C LEU A 100 -7.07 3.61 -0.44
N ALA A 101 -7.07 4.73 0.29
CA ALA A 101 -6.10 4.97 1.34
C ALA A 101 -6.78 5.30 2.67
N LEU A 102 -6.24 4.77 3.76
CA LEU A 102 -6.65 5.02 5.15
C LEU A 102 -5.42 5.45 5.96
N GLY A 103 -5.45 6.62 6.58
CA GLY A 103 -4.27 7.09 7.30
C GLY A 103 -4.30 8.48 7.89
N LEU A 104 -3.12 8.98 8.28
CA LEU A 104 -2.96 10.37 8.72
C LEU A 104 -2.77 11.29 7.51
N VAL A 105 -1.90 10.88 6.58
CA VAL A 105 -1.62 11.56 5.32
C VAL A 105 -1.92 10.58 4.19
N CYS A 106 -2.83 10.94 3.28
CA CYS A 106 -3.24 10.06 2.19
C CYS A 106 -3.18 10.79 0.85
N PHE A 107 -2.62 10.12 -0.14
CA PHE A 107 -2.64 10.51 -1.55
C PHE A 107 -3.34 9.41 -2.32
N ALA A 108 -4.65 9.54 -2.53
CA ALA A 108 -5.44 8.50 -3.16
C ALA A 108 -6.71 8.98 -3.82
N GLY A 109 -7.21 8.19 -4.79
CA GLY A 109 -8.51 8.44 -5.41
C GLY A 109 -9.64 8.56 -4.39
N LEU A 110 -9.67 7.65 -3.40
CA LEU A 110 -10.50 7.70 -2.20
C LEU A 110 -9.58 7.75 -0.97
N ALA A 111 -9.45 8.92 -0.37
CA ALA A 111 -8.59 9.22 0.76
C ALA A 111 -9.41 9.37 2.05
N LEU A 112 -9.28 8.40 2.94
CA LEU A 112 -9.82 8.42 4.30
C LEU A 112 -8.72 8.85 5.27
N ALA A 113 -8.41 10.15 5.26
CA ALA A 113 -7.34 10.72 6.07
C ALA A 113 -7.89 11.35 7.36
N LEU A 114 -7.12 11.29 8.45
CA LEU A 114 -7.39 12.05 9.67
C LEU A 114 -6.73 13.45 9.62
N GLY A 115 -5.54 13.54 9.02
CA GLY A 115 -4.75 14.77 8.94
C GLY A 115 -4.88 15.46 7.59
N LEU A 116 -4.19 14.95 6.57
CA LEU A 116 -4.12 15.53 5.23
C LEU A 116 -4.57 14.51 4.18
N GLY A 117 -5.69 14.78 3.50
CA GLY A 117 -6.21 13.95 2.42
C GLY A 117 -6.07 14.67 1.08
N LEU A 118 -5.45 14.01 0.11
CA LEU A 118 -5.25 14.49 -1.26
C LEU A 118 -5.83 13.49 -2.27
N GLY A 119 -6.78 13.93 -3.09
CA GLY A 119 -7.22 13.16 -4.26
C GLY A 119 -8.65 13.41 -4.75
N GLY A 120 -9.32 12.39 -5.28
CA GLY A 120 -10.63 12.55 -5.90
C GLY A 120 -11.73 12.80 -4.86
N ILE A 121 -11.88 11.85 -3.93
CA ILE A 121 -12.74 11.91 -2.77
C ILE A 121 -11.82 11.94 -1.55
N ALA A 122 -11.74 13.07 -0.86
CA ALA A 122 -10.83 13.27 0.27
C ALA A 122 -11.61 13.57 1.56
N THR A 123 -11.20 12.95 2.66
CA THR A 123 -11.70 13.29 4.00
C THR A 123 -10.53 13.57 4.93
N GLY A 124 -10.73 14.44 5.91
CA GLY A 124 -9.74 14.73 6.96
C GLY A 124 -9.76 16.15 7.49
N TYR A 125 -8.78 16.49 8.33
CA TYR A 125 -8.66 17.85 8.85
C TYR A 125 -8.34 18.85 7.73
N TRP A 126 -7.38 18.54 6.87
CA TRP A 126 -7.10 19.20 5.59
C TRP A 126 -7.51 18.27 4.44
N ALA A 127 -8.61 18.57 3.74
CA ALA A 127 -9.11 17.77 2.63
C ALA A 127 -8.98 18.54 1.31
N LEU A 128 -8.14 18.02 0.42
CA LEU A 128 -7.79 18.58 -0.88
C LEU A 128 -8.29 17.64 -1.98
N GLY A 129 -9.36 18.00 -2.69
CA GLY A 129 -9.89 17.09 -3.70
C GLY A 129 -11.12 17.53 -4.49
N GLY A 130 -11.63 16.65 -5.36
CA GLY A 130 -12.86 16.91 -6.10
C GLY A 130 -14.08 16.97 -5.17
N ILE A 131 -14.28 15.90 -4.41
CA ILE A 131 -15.28 15.81 -3.34
C ILE A 131 -14.52 15.75 -2.02
N ALA A 132 -14.74 16.72 -1.12
CA ALA A 132 -13.96 16.81 0.11
C ALA A 132 -14.82 17.03 1.36
N VAL A 133 -14.53 16.30 2.44
CA VAL A 133 -15.25 16.42 3.73
C VAL A 133 -14.24 16.64 4.86
N GLY A 134 -14.32 17.78 5.53
CA GLY A 134 -13.29 18.15 6.49
C GLY A 134 -13.52 19.48 7.20
N VAL A 135 -12.52 19.90 7.98
CA VAL A 135 -12.49 21.23 8.63
C VAL A 135 -11.99 22.27 7.63
N HIS A 136 -10.82 22.01 7.03
CA HIS A 136 -10.24 22.84 5.98
C HIS A 136 -10.33 22.11 4.65
N VAL A 137 -11.27 22.55 3.81
CA VAL A 137 -11.55 21.92 2.53
C VAL A 137 -11.11 22.83 1.39
N LEU A 138 -10.28 22.32 0.48
CA LEU A 138 -9.97 22.97 -0.80
C LEU A 138 -10.34 21.99 -1.93
N GLY A 139 -11.44 22.28 -2.61
CA GLY A 139 -12.00 21.34 -3.57
C GLY A 139 -13.20 21.88 -4.34
N GLY A 140 -13.64 21.11 -5.33
CA GLY A 140 -14.79 21.48 -6.16
C GLY A 140 -16.11 21.42 -5.38
N LEU A 141 -16.39 20.29 -4.73
CA LEU A 141 -17.58 20.05 -3.93
C LEU A 141 -17.18 19.66 -2.50
N GLY A 142 -17.32 20.59 -1.55
CA GLY A 142 -16.87 20.42 -0.17
C GLY A 142 -18.00 20.49 0.86
N ILE A 143 -18.10 19.50 1.76
CA ILE A 143 -18.99 19.57 2.93
C ILE A 143 -18.13 19.85 4.16
N ALA A 144 -18.20 21.09 4.68
CA ALA A 144 -17.46 21.51 5.86
C ALA A 144 -18.32 21.34 7.13
N LEU A 145 -17.79 20.61 8.13
CA LEU A 145 -18.54 20.24 9.35
C LEU A 145 -18.29 21.17 10.56
N ALA A 146 -17.21 21.96 10.55
CA ALA A 146 -16.91 22.94 11.60
C ALA A 146 -16.64 24.30 10.96
N GLY A 147 -17.34 25.35 11.41
CA GLY A 147 -17.33 26.66 10.76
C GLY A 147 -16.00 27.41 10.84
N GLY A 148 -15.43 27.71 9.66
CA GLY A 148 -14.63 28.91 9.34
C GLY A 148 -13.27 28.67 8.63
N PRO A 149 -12.80 29.57 7.72
CA PRO A 149 -13.51 30.51 6.86
C PRO A 149 -13.62 30.02 5.40
N GLU A 150 -14.54 30.68 4.71
CA GLU A 150 -14.90 30.66 3.30
C GLU A 150 -13.71 30.68 2.31
N ILE A 151 -13.61 29.68 1.43
CA ILE A 151 -12.96 29.85 0.10
C ILE A 151 -13.87 29.35 -1.04
N VAL A 152 -14.84 28.45 -0.77
CA VAL A 152 -15.76 27.93 -1.81
C VAL A 152 -16.99 28.81 -2.05
N ARG A 153 -17.12 29.96 -1.36
CA ARG A 153 -18.11 30.98 -1.75
C ARG A 153 -17.74 31.74 -3.04
N GLN A 154 -16.52 31.58 -3.55
CA GLN A 154 -16.06 32.25 -4.78
C GLN A 154 -16.36 31.47 -6.07
N ALA A 155 -16.67 30.17 -6.01
CA ALA A 155 -16.90 29.35 -7.20
C ALA A 155 -18.39 29.25 -7.63
N LEU A 156 -19.33 29.61 -6.75
CA LEU A 156 -20.78 29.56 -7.03
C LEU A 156 -21.51 30.90 -6.82
N GLY A 157 -20.76 31.97 -6.55
CA GLY A 157 -21.29 33.30 -6.21
C GLY A 157 -20.86 34.44 -7.14
N ARG A 158 -20.22 34.14 -8.28
CA ARG A 158 -20.06 35.02 -9.44
C ARG A 158 -20.00 34.20 -10.71
#